data_AF-A0A6L2P990-F1
#
_entry.id   AF-A0A6L2P990-F1
#
_cell.length_a   1.000
_cell.length_b   1.000
_cell.length_c   1.000
_cell.angle_alpha   90.00
_cell.angle_beta   90.00
_cell.angle_gamma   90.00
#
_symmetry.space_group_name_H-M   'P 1'
#
loop_
_entity.id
_entity.type
_entity.pdbx_description
1 polymer ?
#
loop_
_entity_poly.entity_id
_entity_poly.type
_entity_poly.pdbx_seq_one_letter_code
_entity_poly.pdbx_strand_id
1 'polypeptide(L)'
;MHIQLVTVSPHIMTSFVSSEFDIFASKPVKESVLETTEVVYKPIASVDQSDLEFLIPADNETYIDLDIKLYIRGKLTSKDGTPLDNKDLTSVRNKFFHSLFSQCSVSLNGITIAQATELYIYRSFLETILTYSSDAAATHLTNAFWYIDNGDMLP
;
A
#
# COMPACT_ATOMS: atom_id res chain seq x y z
N MET A 1 -24.17 38.98 -33.44
CA MET A 1 -23.64 39.20 -32.08
C MET A 1 -24.79 39.67 -31.21
N HIS A 2 -25.47 38.72 -30.55
CA HIS A 2 -26.62 39.00 -29.70
C HIS A 2 -26.23 38.55 -28.29
N ILE A 3 -25.81 39.49 -27.47
CA ILE A 3 -25.47 39.24 -26.07
C ILE A 3 -26.74 39.51 -25.27
N GLN A 4 -27.42 38.44 -24.85
CA GLN A 4 -28.46 38.55 -23.83
C GLN A 4 -27.78 38.65 -22.46
N LEU A 5 -27.90 39.81 -21.82
CA LEU A 5 -27.62 39.94 -20.40
C LEU A 5 -28.73 39.23 -19.61
N VAL A 6 -28.38 38.15 -18.90
CA VAL A 6 -29.24 37.57 -17.87
C VAL A 6 -29.04 38.37 -16.58
N THR A 7 -29.99 39.22 -16.23
CA THR A 7 -30.06 39.90 -14.94
C THR A 7 -30.47 38.90 -13.85
N VAL A 8 -29.56 38.62 -12.93
CA VAL A 8 -29.84 37.77 -11.75
C VAL A 8 -30.42 38.65 -10.65
N SER A 9 -31.65 38.36 -10.22
CA SER A 9 -32.29 38.99 -9.06
C SER A 9 -31.56 38.56 -7.77
N PRO A 10 -31.28 39.46 -6.81
CA PRO A 10 -30.44 39.16 -5.64
C PRO A 10 -31.11 38.28 -4.58
N HIS A 11 -32.24 37.62 -4.87
CA HIS A 11 -33.02 36.91 -3.85
C HIS A 11 -33.03 35.38 -3.95
N ILE A 12 -32.33 34.75 -4.90
CA ILE A 12 -32.14 33.29 -4.88
C ILE A 12 -30.74 32.96 -5.41
N MET A 13 -29.73 33.10 -4.54
CA MET A 13 -28.40 32.51 -4.75
C MET A 13 -28.12 31.47 -3.66
N THR A 14 -28.92 30.41 -3.60
CA THR A 14 -28.57 29.19 -2.86
C THR A 14 -29.41 28.04 -3.40
N SER A 15 -28.95 27.39 -4.46
CA SER A 15 -29.26 25.97 -4.73
C SER A 15 -28.58 25.51 -6.01
N PHE A 16 -27.27 25.36 -5.93
CA PHE A 16 -26.63 24.28 -6.67
C PHE A 16 -25.58 23.65 -5.75
N VAL A 17 -26.07 23.04 -4.68
CA VAL A 17 -25.28 22.04 -3.96
C VAL A 17 -25.64 20.73 -4.65
N SER A 18 -24.67 20.10 -5.31
CA SER A 18 -24.90 18.75 -5.84
C SER A 18 -25.24 17.83 -4.66
N SER A 19 -26.10 16.84 -4.88
CA SER A 19 -26.41 15.83 -3.84
C SER A 19 -25.16 15.13 -3.31
N GLU A 20 -24.08 15.12 -4.09
CA GLU A 20 -22.75 14.62 -3.74
C GLU A 20 -22.06 15.41 -2.63
N PHE A 21 -22.48 16.66 -2.38
CA PHE A 21 -21.91 17.53 -1.36
C PHE A 21 -22.79 17.64 -0.10
N ASP A 22 -23.88 16.87 -0.02
CA ASP A 22 -24.71 16.78 1.17
C ASP A 22 -24.09 15.81 2.18
N ILE A 23 -23.27 16.35 3.09
CA ILE A 23 -22.59 15.60 4.16
C ILE A 23 -23.55 15.04 5.22
N PHE A 24 -24.82 15.47 5.21
CA PHE A 24 -25.85 15.00 6.14
C PHE A 24 -26.80 14.00 5.50
N ALA A 25 -26.74 13.83 4.16
CA ALA A 25 -27.45 12.77 3.49
C ALA A 25 -26.97 11.41 3.99
N SER A 26 -27.91 10.50 4.20
CA SER A 26 -27.57 9.10 4.47
C SER A 26 -26.76 8.58 3.28
N LYS A 27 -25.52 8.17 3.53
CA LYS A 27 -24.69 7.59 2.47
C LYS A 27 -25.39 6.36 1.90
N PRO A 28 -25.42 6.18 0.56
CA PRO A 28 -25.93 4.96 -0.03
C PRO A 28 -25.08 3.78 0.47
N VAL A 29 -25.74 2.80 1.07
CA VAL A 29 -25.10 1.56 1.53
C VAL A 29 -25.21 0.52 0.41
N LYS A 30 -24.10 -0.14 0.09
CA LYS A 30 -24.09 -1.26 -0.86
C LYS A 30 -24.61 -2.51 -0.15
N GLU A 31 -25.86 -2.89 -0.39
CA GLU A 31 -26.47 -4.09 0.20
C GLU A 31 -26.11 -5.40 -0.53
N SER A 32 -25.42 -5.33 -1.67
CA SER A 32 -25.06 -6.51 -2.46
C SER A 32 -23.90 -7.31 -1.88
N VAL A 33 -23.08 -6.72 -1.01
CA VAL A 33 -21.95 -7.39 -0.36
C VAL A 33 -22.45 -7.96 0.95
N LEU A 34 -22.57 -9.29 1.02
CA LEU A 34 -23.12 -9.98 2.18
C LEU A 34 -22.07 -10.23 3.27
N GLU A 35 -20.83 -10.51 2.86
CA GLU A 35 -19.73 -10.88 3.75
C GLU A 35 -18.38 -10.55 3.11
N THR A 36 -17.38 -10.24 3.94
CA THR A 36 -15.97 -10.11 3.55
C THR A 36 -15.18 -11.21 4.23
N THR A 37 -14.41 -11.99 3.46
CA THR A 37 -13.55 -13.05 3.99
C THR A 37 -12.10 -12.82 3.58
N GLU A 38 -11.17 -13.18 4.47
CA GLU A 38 -9.74 -13.17 4.17
C GLU A 38 -9.31 -14.54 3.65
N VAL A 39 -8.70 -14.57 2.46
CA VAL A 39 -8.23 -15.80 1.82
C VAL A 39 -6.71 -15.80 1.74
N VAL A 40 -6.07 -16.89 2.22
CA VAL A 40 -4.61 -17.02 2.23
C VAL A 40 -4.14 -17.82 1.01
N TYR A 41 -3.38 -17.17 0.14
CA TYR A 41 -2.71 -17.81 -1.00
C TYR A 41 -1.26 -18.15 -0.66
N LYS A 42 -0.84 -19.37 -1.01
CA LYS A 42 0.56 -19.79 -0.90
C LYS A 42 1.30 -19.53 -2.22
N PRO A 43 2.64 -19.39 -2.18
CA PRO A 43 3.44 -19.33 -3.40
C PRO A 43 3.21 -20.59 -4.26
N ILE A 44 3.28 -20.43 -5.58
CA ILE A 44 3.13 -21.54 -6.54
C ILE A 44 4.32 -22.51 -6.42
N ALA A 45 5.52 -21.97 -6.20
CA ALA A 45 6.76 -22.71 -6.06
C ALA A 45 7.25 -22.79 -4.61
N SER A 46 8.27 -23.61 -4.35
CA SER A 46 8.91 -23.67 -3.03
C SER A 46 9.57 -22.34 -2.69
N VAL A 47 9.55 -21.97 -1.41
CA VAL A 47 10.16 -20.74 -0.88
C VAL A 47 11.69 -20.75 -0.89
N ASP A 48 12.31 -21.89 -1.21
CA ASP A 48 13.77 -22.03 -1.33
C ASP A 48 14.31 -21.41 -2.64
N GLN A 49 13.41 -21.01 -3.54
CA GLN A 49 13.74 -20.34 -4.79
C GLN A 49 13.98 -18.84 -4.57
N SER A 50 14.66 -18.19 -5.52
CA SER A 50 14.91 -16.75 -5.45
C SER A 50 13.65 -15.91 -5.63
N ASP A 51 12.65 -16.46 -6.34
CA ASP A 51 11.49 -15.74 -6.82
C ASP A 51 10.22 -16.30 -6.16
N LEU A 52 9.32 -15.41 -5.75
CA LEU A 52 8.03 -15.77 -5.16
C LEU A 52 6.91 -15.36 -6.11
N GLU A 53 6.16 -16.35 -6.61
CA GLU A 53 5.03 -16.14 -7.49
C GLU A 53 3.73 -16.56 -6.81
N PHE A 54 2.70 -15.70 -6.91
CA PHE A 54 1.37 -15.94 -6.36
C PHE A 54 0.34 -15.81 -7.48
N LEU A 55 -0.51 -16.82 -7.61
CA LEU A 55 -1.66 -16.79 -8.53
C LEU A 55 -2.94 -16.70 -7.72
N ILE A 56 -3.63 -15.57 -7.83
CA ILE A 56 -4.98 -15.38 -7.29
C ILE A 56 -5.95 -15.63 -8.44
N PRO A 57 -6.68 -16.76 -8.44
CA PRO A 57 -7.64 -17.07 -9.50
C PRO A 57 -8.84 -16.14 -9.43
N ALA A 58 -9.44 -15.86 -10.59
CA ALA A 58 -10.71 -15.15 -10.63
C ALA A 58 -11.84 -16.04 -10.07
N ASP A 59 -12.76 -15.41 -9.36
CA ASP A 59 -14.00 -16.02 -8.91
C ASP A 59 -15.19 -15.31 -9.59
N ASN A 60 -16.25 -16.05 -9.90
CA ASN A 60 -17.46 -15.53 -10.50
C ASN A 60 -18.47 -15.04 -9.44
N GLU A 61 -18.32 -15.49 -8.19
CA GLU A 61 -19.27 -15.17 -7.11
C GLU A 61 -18.74 -14.07 -6.19
N THR A 62 -17.42 -14.03 -5.96
CA THR A 62 -16.79 -13.04 -5.08
C THR A 62 -15.94 -12.02 -5.84
N TYR A 63 -15.83 -10.82 -5.25
CA TYR A 63 -14.92 -9.78 -5.72
C TYR A 63 -13.65 -9.81 -4.90
N ILE A 64 -12.51 -9.61 -5.58
CA ILE A 64 -11.20 -9.48 -4.93
C ILE A 64 -11.03 -8.03 -4.50
N ASP A 65 -10.89 -7.79 -3.20
CA ASP A 65 -10.42 -6.52 -2.67
C ASP A 65 -8.91 -6.37 -2.93
N LEU A 66 -8.47 -5.16 -3.27
CA LEU A 66 -7.07 -4.85 -3.60
C LEU A 66 -6.21 -4.58 -2.36
N ASP A 67 -6.75 -4.67 -1.15
CA ASP A 67 -5.98 -4.69 0.10
C ASP A 67 -5.22 -6.03 0.28
N ILE A 68 -4.30 -6.31 -0.63
CA ILE A 68 -3.48 -7.51 -0.65
C ILE A 68 -2.27 -7.33 0.27
N LYS A 69 -2.09 -8.27 1.21
CA LYS A 69 -0.99 -8.26 2.19
C LYS A 69 -0.09 -9.46 1.98
N LEU A 70 1.22 -9.21 1.95
CA LEU A 70 2.24 -10.26 1.92
C LEU A 70 2.68 -10.59 3.35
N TYR A 71 2.42 -11.83 3.77
CA TYR A 71 2.84 -12.32 5.09
C TYR A 71 4.18 -13.05 4.99
N ILE A 72 5.20 -12.54 5.71
CA ILE A 72 6.55 -13.11 5.73
C ILE A 72 6.85 -13.65 7.12
N ARG A 73 7.32 -14.89 7.19
CA ARG A 73 7.80 -15.53 8.42
C ARG A 73 9.23 -15.99 8.23
N GLY A 74 10.14 -15.51 9.06
CA GLY A 74 11.55 -15.88 9.00
C GLY A 74 12.25 -15.74 10.35
N LYS A 75 13.51 -16.19 10.41
CA LYS A 75 14.40 -16.05 11.56
C LYS A 75 15.65 -15.30 11.11
N LEU A 76 16.06 -14.30 11.89
CA LEU A 76 17.35 -13.64 11.71
C LEU A 76 18.43 -14.46 12.39
N THR A 77 19.52 -14.73 11.68
CA THR A 77 20.71 -15.44 12.17
C THR A 77 21.96 -14.67 11.80
N SER A 78 23.05 -14.93 12.50
CA SER A 78 24.37 -14.47 12.05
C SER A 78 24.73 -15.11 10.70
N LYS A 79 25.79 -14.61 10.05
CA LYS A 79 26.32 -15.14 8.78
C LYS A 79 26.63 -16.64 8.87
N ASP A 80 27.02 -17.11 10.06
CA ASP A 80 27.37 -18.50 10.33
C ASP A 80 26.16 -19.38 10.72
N GLY A 81 24.94 -18.83 10.68
CA GLY A 81 23.70 -19.54 11.03
C GLY A 81 23.43 -19.66 12.53
N THR A 82 24.31 -19.11 13.37
CA THR A 82 24.12 -19.08 14.82
C THR A 82 23.00 -18.09 15.21
N PRO A 83 22.29 -18.34 16.32
CA PRO A 83 21.37 -17.36 16.90
C PRO A 83 22.12 -16.07 17.26
N LEU A 84 21.46 -14.93 17.06
CA LEU A 84 21.96 -13.62 17.51
C LEU A 84 21.92 -13.54 19.04
N ASP A 85 22.97 -13.00 19.66
CA ASP A 85 23.05 -12.67 21.08
C ASP A 85 22.74 -11.18 21.31
N ASN A 86 22.37 -10.80 22.53
CA ASN A 86 22.08 -9.41 22.90
C ASN A 86 23.31 -8.48 22.79
N LYS A 87 24.50 -9.03 22.58
CA LYS A 87 25.75 -8.30 22.35
C LYS A 87 25.99 -7.99 20.88
N ASP A 88 25.26 -8.64 19.97
CA ASP A 88 25.41 -8.42 18.53
C ASP A 88 24.71 -7.11 18.15
N LEU A 89 25.52 -6.10 17.81
CA LEU A 89 25.03 -4.82 17.31
C LEU A 89 24.53 -4.98 15.87
N THR A 90 23.30 -5.50 15.73
CA THR A 90 22.65 -5.70 14.44
C THR A 90 21.32 -4.94 14.38
N SER A 91 21.02 -4.39 13.21
CA SER A 91 19.75 -3.72 12.95
C SER A 91 19.29 -4.07 11.54
N VAL A 92 17.98 -4.00 11.33
CA VAL A 92 17.38 -4.19 10.01
C VAL A 92 17.51 -2.90 9.18
N ARG A 93 17.55 -3.04 7.86
CA ARG A 93 17.48 -1.89 6.95
C ARG A 93 16.15 -1.17 7.10
N ASN A 94 16.19 0.16 6.99
CA ASN A 94 15.00 1.00 6.91
C ASN A 94 14.11 0.53 5.73
N LYS A 95 12.78 0.49 5.92
CA LYS A 95 11.83 -0.24 5.06
C LYS A 95 12.18 -1.72 4.86
N PHE A 96 12.45 -2.44 5.95
CA PHE A 96 12.96 -3.80 5.94
C PHE A 96 12.25 -4.72 4.94
N PHE A 97 10.92 -4.79 4.97
CA PHE A 97 10.16 -5.68 4.09
C PHE A 97 10.31 -5.37 2.60
N HIS A 98 10.37 -4.09 2.23
CA HIS A 98 10.61 -3.71 0.83
C HIS A 98 12.06 -3.99 0.39
N SER A 99 13.00 -3.93 1.33
CA SER A 99 14.41 -4.21 1.06
C SER A 99 14.73 -5.69 0.81
N LEU A 100 13.79 -6.60 1.13
CA LEU A 100 13.93 -8.04 0.90
C LEU A 100 13.86 -8.40 -0.59
N PHE A 101 13.21 -7.56 -1.41
CA PHE A 101 12.94 -7.85 -2.81
C PHE A 101 13.65 -6.85 -3.72
N SER A 102 14.39 -7.35 -4.71
CA SER A 102 15.01 -6.51 -5.75
C SER A 102 14.01 -6.07 -6.81
N GLN A 103 12.99 -6.90 -7.07
CA GLN A 103 11.96 -6.69 -8.09
C GLN A 103 10.59 -7.08 -7.53
N CYS A 104 9.55 -6.34 -7.93
CA CYS A 104 8.16 -6.67 -7.66
C CYS A 104 7.34 -6.30 -8.90
N SER A 105 6.55 -7.24 -9.41
CA SER A 105 5.61 -6.99 -10.52
C SER A 105 4.23 -7.47 -10.17
N VAL A 106 3.22 -6.77 -10.69
CA VAL A 106 1.82 -7.11 -10.48
C VAL A 106 1.11 -7.04 -11.83
N SER A 107 0.38 -8.10 -12.15
CA SER A 107 -0.45 -8.20 -13.34
C SER A 107 -1.90 -8.47 -12.97
N LEU A 108 -2.83 -7.74 -13.59
CA LEU A 108 -4.26 -7.97 -13.50
C LEU A 108 -4.77 -8.48 -14.84
N ASN A 109 -5.39 -9.66 -14.85
CA ASN A 109 -5.95 -10.28 -16.05
C ASN A 109 -4.96 -10.34 -17.24
N GLY A 110 -3.71 -10.71 -16.97
CA GLY A 110 -2.64 -10.77 -17.98
C GLY A 110 -2.04 -9.42 -18.39
N ILE A 111 -2.60 -8.30 -17.92
CA ILE A 111 -2.05 -6.96 -18.16
C ILE A 111 -1.17 -6.57 -16.97
N THR A 112 0.11 -6.29 -17.24
CA THR A 112 1.03 -5.82 -16.21
C THR A 112 0.68 -4.39 -15.82
N ILE A 113 0.27 -4.17 -14.57
CA ILE A 113 -0.05 -2.84 -14.02
C ILE A 113 1.16 -2.22 -13.30
N ALA A 114 2.04 -3.05 -12.76
CA ALA A 114 3.29 -2.64 -12.15
C ALA A 114 4.43 -3.47 -12.73
N GLN A 115 5.33 -2.82 -13.46
CA GLN A 115 6.48 -3.48 -14.07
C GLN A 115 7.55 -3.79 -13.03
N ALA A 116 8.15 -4.97 -13.13
CA ALA A 116 9.36 -5.33 -12.39
C ALA A 116 10.50 -4.38 -12.78
N THR A 117 11.15 -3.82 -11.77
CA THR A 117 12.37 -3.02 -11.92
C THR A 117 13.35 -3.47 -10.87
N GLU A 118 14.63 -3.61 -11.25
CA GLU A 118 15.74 -3.98 -10.33
C GLU A 118 15.98 -2.93 -9.22
N LEU A 119 15.35 -1.77 -9.36
CA LEU A 119 15.45 -0.64 -8.45
C LEU A 119 14.17 -0.49 -7.61
N TYR A 120 13.42 -1.58 -7.40
CA TYR A 120 12.19 -1.57 -6.59
C TYR A 120 12.40 -0.93 -5.21
N ILE A 121 13.54 -1.23 -4.58
CA ILE A 121 13.90 -0.68 -3.27
C ILE A 121 13.90 0.86 -3.31
N TYR A 122 14.56 1.46 -4.32
CA TYR A 122 14.61 2.92 -4.48
C TYR A 122 13.24 3.51 -4.81
N ARG A 123 12.47 2.85 -5.67
CA ARG A 123 11.11 3.27 -5.99
C ARG A 123 10.24 3.31 -4.72
N SER A 124 10.25 2.24 -3.92
CA SER A 124 9.44 2.16 -2.69
C SER A 124 9.85 3.20 -1.65
N PHE A 125 11.13 3.57 -1.63
CA PHE A 125 11.68 4.59 -0.73
C PHE A 125 11.24 5.99 -1.18
N LEU A 126 11.39 6.32 -2.46
CA LEU A 126 10.97 7.60 -3.03
C LEU A 126 9.46 7.78 -2.92
N GLU A 127 8.67 6.76 -3.24
CA GLU A 127 7.21 6.79 -3.06
C GLU A 127 6.85 7.11 -1.60
N THR A 128 7.59 6.58 -0.63
CA THR A 128 7.30 6.84 0.80
C THR A 128 7.59 8.29 1.17
N ILE A 129 8.77 8.80 0.79
CA ILE A 129 9.16 10.19 1.09
C ILE A 129 8.26 11.21 0.40
N LEU A 130 7.83 10.92 -0.84
CA LEU A 130 7.01 11.85 -1.62
C LEU A 130 5.52 11.79 -1.23
N THR A 131 5.04 10.65 -0.71
CA THR A 131 3.62 10.46 -0.38
C THR A 131 3.31 10.86 1.07
N TYR A 132 4.24 10.63 1.99
CA TYR A 132 3.94 10.68 3.42
C TYR A 132 4.74 11.77 4.15
N SER A 133 4.09 12.39 5.13
CA SER A 133 4.71 13.35 6.04
C SER A 133 5.31 12.68 7.28
N SER A 134 5.95 13.45 8.15
CA SER A 134 6.50 13.00 9.43
C SER A 134 5.48 12.32 10.33
N ASP A 135 4.22 12.72 10.27
CA ASP A 135 3.16 12.20 11.13
C ASP A 135 2.81 10.75 10.78
N ALA A 136 2.87 10.42 9.48
CA ALA A 136 2.72 9.05 9.00
C ALA A 136 3.91 8.17 9.44
N ALA A 137 5.12 8.74 9.48
CA ALA A 137 6.31 8.05 9.95
C ALA A 137 6.22 7.66 11.43
N ALA A 138 5.60 8.50 12.27
CA ALA A 138 5.37 8.21 13.69
C ALA A 138 4.20 7.25 13.95
N THR A 139 3.40 6.92 12.92
CA THR A 139 2.19 6.10 13.06
C THR A 139 2.35 4.78 12.29
N HIS A 140 1.59 4.60 11.22
CA HIS A 140 1.43 3.32 10.52
C HIS A 140 2.68 2.90 9.73
N LEU A 141 3.56 3.82 9.35
CA LEU A 141 4.78 3.46 8.61
C LEU A 141 5.82 2.77 9.51
N THR A 142 5.72 2.88 10.84
CA THR A 142 6.56 2.10 11.77
C THR A 142 6.39 0.60 11.57
N ASN A 143 5.19 0.14 11.16
CA ASN A 143 4.93 -1.27 10.83
C ASN A 143 5.75 -1.75 9.63
N ALA A 144 6.14 -0.84 8.73
CA ALA A 144 7.01 -1.13 7.60
C ALA A 144 8.51 -0.97 7.95
N PHE A 145 8.85 -0.75 9.22
CA PHE A 145 10.20 -0.39 9.68
C PHE A 145 10.69 0.92 9.05
N TRP A 146 9.80 1.90 8.84
CA TRP A 146 10.17 3.24 8.40
C TRP A 146 10.45 4.14 9.60
N TYR A 147 11.70 4.60 9.72
CA TYR A 147 12.12 5.55 10.74
C TYR A 147 12.82 6.74 10.07
N ILE A 148 12.47 7.95 10.51
CA ILE A 148 13.14 9.17 10.06
C ILE A 148 14.52 9.20 10.68
N ASP A 149 15.53 9.34 9.83
CA ASP A 149 16.90 9.54 10.27
C ASP A 149 17.04 10.96 10.86
N ASN A 150 17.35 11.02 12.16
CA ASN A 150 17.55 12.28 12.87
C ASN A 150 19.04 12.66 12.99
N GLY A 151 19.95 11.92 12.34
CA GLY A 151 21.37 12.27 12.30
C GLY A 151 22.16 11.97 13.57
N ASP A 152 21.57 11.28 14.56
CA ASP A 152 22.31 10.73 15.71
C ASP A 152 23.08 9.48 15.25
N MET A 153 24.17 9.73 14.52
CA MET A 153 25.18 8.70 14.29
C MET A 153 25.84 8.41 15.63
N LEU A 154 25.58 7.23 16.20
CA LEU A 154 26.42 6.69 17.26
C LEU A 154 27.87 6.72 16.75
N PRO A 155 28.82 7.26 17.54
CA PRO A 155 30.22 7.39 17.14
C PRO A 155 30.90 6.03 16.86
#